data_AF-A0A970X1U3-F1
#
_entry.id   AF-A0A970X1U3-F1
#
_cell.length_a   1.000
_cell.length_b   1.000
_cell.length_c   1.000
_cell.angle_alpha   90.00
_cell.angle_beta   90.00
_cell.angle_gamma   90.00
#
_symmetry.space_group_name_H-M   'P 1'
#
loop_
_entity.id
_entity.type
_entity.pdbx_description
1 polymer ?
#
loop_
_entity_poly.entity_id
_entity_poly.type
_entity_poly.pdbx_seq_one_letter_code
_entity_poly.pdbx_strand_id
1 'polypeptide(L)'
;MKTDYIKDLEQIKDIMNRSTRFISLSGLSGVSTGIIALAGAIVAYQTFFKGADYLVYETVGLSGALTGRLLVIALATLVLSVISALFFTRRQTKKQQQPAWDAQTKRLLINLLIPLVAGGLFALMLLLKGFVGMLPPVTLLFYG
;
A
#
# COMPACT_ATOMS: atom_id res chain seq x y z
N MET A 1 22.46 47.17 1.19
CA MET A 1 23.31 45.97 1.14
C MET A 1 23.04 44.94 2.26
N LYS A 2 22.61 45.32 3.47
CA LYS A 2 22.23 44.34 4.53
C LYS A 2 20.88 43.62 4.31
N THR A 3 20.01 44.18 3.48
CA THR A 3 18.63 43.69 3.24
C THR A 3 18.57 42.47 2.31
N ASP A 4 19.57 42.30 1.44
CA ASP A 4 19.57 41.22 0.43
C ASP A 4 19.90 39.87 1.07
N TYR A 5 20.84 39.83 2.02
CA TYR A 5 21.24 38.59 2.69
C TYR A 5 20.12 37.99 3.57
N ILE A 6 19.26 38.83 4.17
CA ILE A 6 18.10 38.37 4.94
C ILE A 6 17.05 37.75 4.01
N LYS A 7 16.82 38.36 2.84
CA LYS A 7 15.93 37.80 1.81
C LYS A 7 16.47 36.50 1.22
N ASP A 8 17.78 36.41 1.00
CA ASP A 8 18.43 35.20 0.50
C ASP A 8 18.32 34.07 1.55
N LEU A 9 18.52 34.36 2.83
CA LEU A 9 18.30 33.40 3.91
C LEU A 9 16.84 32.95 4.02
N GLU A 10 15.88 33.85 3.80
CA GLU A 10 14.45 33.55 3.79
C GLU A 10 14.08 32.67 2.58
N GLN A 11 14.64 32.95 1.40
CA GLN A 11 14.51 32.11 0.21
C GLN A 11 15.15 30.74 0.40
N ILE A 12 16.35 30.66 0.99
CA ILE A 12 17.01 29.38 1.32
C ILE A 12 16.13 28.59 2.29
N LYS A 13 15.54 29.24 3.30
CA LYS A 13 14.57 28.59 4.22
C LYS A 13 13.31 28.12 3.50
N ASP A 14 12.75 28.89 2.57
CA ASP A 14 11.57 28.48 1.80
C ASP A 14 11.90 27.30 0.86
N ILE A 15 13.04 27.34 0.18
CA ILE A 15 13.54 26.24 -0.65
C ILE A 15 13.76 25.00 0.21
N MET A 16 14.38 25.12 1.39
CA MET A 16 14.58 24.03 2.34
C MET A 16 13.24 23.48 2.85
N ASN A 17 12.28 24.34 3.21
CA ASN A 17 10.95 23.91 3.66
C ASN A 17 10.15 23.22 2.55
N ARG A 18 10.30 23.64 1.28
CA ARG A 18 9.67 23.01 0.12
C ARG A 18 10.33 21.70 -0.29
N SER A 19 11.66 21.60 -0.20
CA SER A 19 12.41 20.36 -0.47
C SER A 19 12.29 19.34 0.66
N THR A 20 11.98 19.79 1.88
CA THR A 20 11.68 18.94 3.05
C THR A 20 10.18 18.67 3.22
N ARG A 21 9.32 19.04 2.25
CA ARG A 21 7.90 18.68 2.32
C ARG A 21 7.77 17.17 2.09
N PHE A 22 7.94 16.45 3.19
CA PHE A 22 7.41 15.12 3.41
C PHE A 22 6.00 15.10 2.85
N ILE A 23 5.79 14.08 2.02
CA ILE A 23 4.55 13.68 1.38
C ILE A 23 3.35 14.10 2.25
N SER A 24 2.34 14.73 1.66
CA SER A 24 1.11 15.16 2.37
C SER A 24 0.33 14.01 3.03
N LEU A 25 0.75 12.75 2.81
CA LEU A 25 0.22 11.55 3.44
C LEU A 25 0.66 11.44 4.90
N SER A 26 -0.26 11.02 5.75
CA SER A 26 0.05 10.77 7.15
C SER A 26 1.01 9.60 7.29
N GLY A 27 2.16 9.76 7.95
CA GLY A 27 3.02 8.60 8.28
C GLY A 27 2.26 7.50 9.04
N LEU A 28 1.24 7.87 9.84
CA LEU A 28 0.36 6.91 10.52
C LEU A 28 -0.54 6.11 9.56
N SER A 29 -0.86 6.62 8.36
CA SER A 29 -1.64 5.85 7.38
C SER A 29 -0.87 4.60 6.98
N GLY A 30 0.42 4.73 6.68
CA GLY A 30 1.29 3.61 6.31
C GLY A 30 1.41 2.56 7.42
N VAL A 31 1.67 3.00 8.66
CA VAL A 31 1.78 2.09 9.82
C VAL A 31 0.46 1.33 10.04
N SER A 32 -0.68 2.03 10.00
CA SER A 32 -1.99 1.40 10.20
C SER A 32 -2.31 0.37 9.12
N THR A 33 -2.02 0.69 7.84
CA THR A 33 -2.17 -0.24 6.72
C THR A 33 -1.28 -1.46 6.88
N GLY A 34 -0.02 -1.27 7.33
CA GLY A 34 0.90 -2.38 7.60
C GLY A 34 0.37 -3.34 8.67
N ILE A 35 -0.18 -2.82 9.77
CA ILE A 35 -0.77 -3.66 10.83
C ILE A 35 -1.98 -4.45 10.30
N ILE A 36 -2.85 -3.81 9.53
CA ILE A 36 -4.02 -4.47 8.92
C ILE A 36 -3.58 -5.54 7.93
N ALA A 37 -2.56 -5.27 7.12
CA ALA A 37 -1.99 -6.22 6.16
C ALA A 37 -1.37 -7.43 6.86
N LEU A 38 -0.59 -7.23 7.93
CA LEU A 38 -0.02 -8.31 8.73
C LEU A 38 -1.10 -9.18 9.38
N ALA A 39 -2.15 -8.56 9.93
CA ALA A 39 -3.28 -9.31 10.48
C ALA A 39 -3.99 -10.15 9.41
N GLY A 40 -4.24 -9.58 8.23
CA GLY A 40 -4.80 -10.31 7.08
C GLY A 40 -3.93 -11.47 6.63
N ALA A 41 -2.61 -11.27 6.57
CA ALA A 41 -1.64 -12.30 6.21
C ALA A 41 -1.62 -13.44 7.23
N ILE A 42 -1.66 -13.14 8.53
CA ILE A 42 -1.75 -14.16 9.59
C ILE A 42 -3.04 -14.97 9.47
N VAL A 43 -4.18 -14.31 9.25
CA VAL A 43 -5.48 -14.98 9.08
C VAL A 43 -5.48 -15.88 7.84
N ALA A 44 -4.95 -15.40 6.71
CA ALA A 44 -4.78 -16.19 5.51
C ALA A 44 -3.85 -17.39 5.74
N TYR A 45 -2.73 -17.18 6.43
CA TYR A 45 -1.78 -18.24 6.79
C TYR A 45 -2.43 -19.35 7.62
N GLN A 46 -3.15 -19.00 8.68
CA GLN A 46 -3.81 -19.97 9.54
C GLN A 46 -4.95 -20.72 8.85
N THR A 47 -5.68 -20.05 7.96
CA THR A 47 -6.85 -20.62 7.28
C THR A 47 -6.45 -21.52 6.11
N PHE A 48 -5.33 -21.21 5.43
CA PHE A 48 -4.99 -21.81 4.15
C PHE A 48 -3.67 -22.60 4.19
N PHE A 49 -2.59 -22.02 4.72
CA PHE A 49 -1.24 -22.60 4.64
C PHE A 49 -0.91 -23.59 5.76
N LYS A 50 -1.69 -23.62 6.85
CA LYS A 50 -1.44 -24.50 8.01
C LYS A 50 -1.77 -25.98 7.75
N GLY A 51 -2.62 -26.28 6.76
CA GLY A 51 -3.18 -27.63 6.55
C GLY A 51 -2.63 -28.40 5.36
N ALA A 52 -1.88 -27.77 4.45
CA ALA A 52 -1.25 -28.44 3.31
C ALA A 52 -0.05 -27.63 2.79
N ASP A 53 0.88 -28.32 2.12
CA ASP A 53 2.06 -27.72 1.48
C ASP A 53 1.65 -27.00 0.17
N TYR A 54 1.03 -25.83 0.33
CA TYR A 54 0.63 -24.96 -0.80
C TYR A 54 1.75 -24.03 -1.27
N LEU A 55 2.92 -24.06 -0.61
CA LEU A 55 4.12 -23.30 -0.98
C LEU A 55 5.01 -24.05 -1.99
N VAL A 56 4.43 -24.99 -2.73
CA VAL A 56 5.08 -25.70 -3.83
C VAL A 56 4.90 -24.88 -5.12
N TYR A 57 5.88 -24.91 -6.01
CA TYR A 57 5.84 -24.22 -7.31
C TYR A 57 5.00 -24.94 -8.38
N GLU A 58 4.23 -25.94 -7.97
CA GLU A 58 3.33 -26.71 -8.83
C GLU A 58 1.88 -26.23 -8.68
N THR A 59 1.04 -26.60 -9.65
CA THR A 59 -0.39 -26.28 -9.58
C THR A 59 -1.06 -27.10 -8.49
N VAL A 60 -1.71 -26.43 -7.54
CA VAL A 60 -2.50 -27.12 -6.51
C VAL A 60 -3.98 -27.01 -6.82
N GLY A 61 -4.70 -28.13 -6.70
CA GLY A 61 -6.15 -28.18 -6.82
C GLY A 61 -6.82 -27.37 -5.71
N LEU A 62 -7.19 -26.13 -6.00
CA LEU A 62 -7.91 -25.27 -5.08
C LEU A 62 -9.40 -25.61 -5.09
N SER A 63 -9.94 -26.01 -3.94
CA SER A 63 -11.39 -26.04 -3.76
C SER A 63 -11.95 -24.63 -3.92
N GLY A 64 -13.04 -24.46 -4.68
CA GLY A 64 -13.68 -23.16 -4.89
C GLY A 64 -14.06 -22.46 -3.58
N ALA A 65 -14.36 -23.22 -2.53
CA ALA A 65 -14.62 -22.67 -1.19
C ALA A 65 -13.36 -22.04 -0.54
N LEU A 66 -12.18 -22.62 -0.77
CA LEU A 66 -10.90 -22.09 -0.25
C LEU A 66 -10.50 -20.82 -1.01
N THR A 67 -10.60 -20.84 -2.34
CA THR A 67 -10.37 -19.66 -3.19
C THR A 67 -11.31 -18.51 -2.79
N GLY A 68 -12.59 -18.80 -2.58
CA GLY A 68 -13.56 -17.81 -2.11
C GLY A 68 -13.18 -17.19 -0.77
N ARG A 69 -12.74 -18.00 0.21
CA ARG A 69 -12.29 -17.51 1.51
C ARG A 69 -11.06 -16.61 1.40
N LEU A 70 -10.07 -16.99 0.59
CA LEU A 70 -8.88 -16.15 0.35
C LEU A 70 -9.23 -14.81 -0.29
N LEU A 71 -10.13 -14.81 -1.28
CA LEU A 71 -10.61 -13.57 -1.92
C LEU A 71 -11.34 -12.67 -0.92
N VAL A 72 -12.16 -13.24 -0.04
CA VAL A 72 -12.85 -12.48 1.01
C VAL A 72 -11.84 -11.85 1.98
N ILE A 73 -10.83 -12.62 2.43
CA ILE A 73 -9.77 -12.08 3.30
C ILE A 73 -9.01 -10.96 2.59
N ALA A 74 -8.57 -11.18 1.35
CA ALA A 74 -7.83 -10.19 0.58
C ALA A 74 -8.63 -8.88 0.38
N LEU A 75 -9.92 -9.00 0.00
CA LEU A 75 -10.81 -7.85 -0.16
C LEU A 75 -11.07 -7.13 1.17
N ALA A 76 -11.32 -7.88 2.25
CA ALA A 76 -11.53 -7.29 3.58
C ALA A 76 -10.28 -6.52 4.05
N THR A 77 -9.09 -7.12 3.93
CA THR A 77 -7.82 -6.48 4.27
C THR A 77 -7.57 -5.24 3.43
N LEU A 78 -7.83 -5.28 2.12
CA LEU A 78 -7.69 -4.14 1.22
C LEU A 78 -8.64 -2.99 1.61
N VAL A 79 -9.93 -3.28 1.80
CA VAL A 79 -10.95 -2.28 2.16
C VAL A 79 -10.64 -1.64 3.50
N LEU A 80 -10.31 -2.44 4.53
CA LEU A 80 -9.95 -1.92 5.84
C LEU A 80 -8.69 -1.05 5.79
N SER A 81 -7.68 -1.46 5.02
CA SER A 81 -6.45 -0.71 4.83
C SER A 81 -6.70 0.64 4.15
N VAL A 82 -7.49 0.66 3.08
CA VAL A 82 -7.84 1.89 2.36
C VAL A 82 -8.65 2.84 3.24
N ILE A 83 -9.64 2.33 3.97
CA ILE A 83 -10.43 3.14 4.91
C ILE A 83 -9.53 3.76 5.98
N SER A 84 -8.66 2.95 6.60
CA SER A 84 -7.71 3.43 7.61
C SER A 84 -6.77 4.49 7.04
N ALA A 85 -6.20 4.22 5.87
CA ALA A 85 -5.26 5.13 5.23
C ALA A 85 -5.91 6.49 4.90
N LEU A 86 -7.13 6.47 4.35
CA LEU A 86 -7.90 7.68 4.06
C LEU A 86 -8.28 8.44 5.34
N PHE A 87 -8.67 7.73 6.39
CA PHE A 87 -9.01 8.34 7.68
C PHE A 87 -7.81 9.09 8.30
N PHE A 88 -6.66 8.43 8.42
CA PHE A 88 -5.45 9.05 9.00
C PHE A 88 -4.91 10.18 8.12
N THR A 89 -4.97 10.02 6.80
CA THR A 89 -4.57 11.08 5.84
C THR A 89 -5.46 12.30 6.00
N ARG A 90 -6.79 12.15 5.99
CA ARG A 90 -7.74 13.27 6.20
C ARG A 90 -7.55 13.96 7.55
N ARG A 91 -7.30 13.20 8.62
CA ARG A 91 -7.04 13.76 9.95
C ARG A 91 -5.77 14.60 9.97
N GLN A 92 -4.72 14.14 9.29
CA GLN A 92 -3.42 14.82 9.23
C GLN A 92 -3.49 16.09 8.37
N THR A 93 -4.13 16.03 7.20
CA THR A 93 -4.25 17.17 6.28
C THR A 93 -5.10 18.30 6.88
N LYS A 94 -6.17 17.95 7.63
CA LYS A 94 -6.96 18.92 8.39
C LYS A 94 -6.14 19.63 9.47
N LYS A 95 -5.24 18.92 10.15
CA LYS A 95 -4.33 19.52 11.15
C LYS A 95 -3.28 20.43 10.52
N GLN A 96 -2.79 20.10 9.34
CA GLN A 96 -1.73 20.85 8.65
C GLN A 96 -2.24 21.97 7.73
N GLN A 97 -3.56 22.14 7.59
CA GLN A 97 -4.18 23.10 6.65
C GLN A 97 -3.67 22.96 5.20
N GLN A 98 -3.27 21.74 4.81
CA GLN A 98 -2.80 21.44 3.46
C GLN A 98 -3.84 20.62 2.70
N PRO A 99 -3.94 20.80 1.37
CA PRO A 99 -4.82 20.00 0.55
C PRO A 99 -4.37 18.53 0.56
N ALA A 100 -5.29 17.61 0.82
CA ALA A 100 -5.02 16.16 0.82
C ALA A 100 -4.68 15.58 -0.57
N TRP A 101 -4.85 16.38 -1.64
CA TRP A 101 -4.83 15.93 -3.04
C TRP A 101 -4.12 16.95 -3.95
N ASP A 102 -2.91 17.35 -3.57
CA ASP A 102 -2.07 18.17 -4.45
C ASP A 102 -1.52 17.37 -5.66
N ALA A 103 -0.89 18.08 -6.60
CA ALA A 103 -0.36 17.47 -7.82
C ALA A 103 0.72 16.41 -7.54
N GLN A 104 1.51 16.60 -6.49
CA GLN A 104 2.56 15.65 -6.09
C GLN A 104 1.95 14.35 -5.55
N THR A 105 0.95 14.46 -4.68
CA THR A 105 0.22 13.33 -4.09
C THR A 105 -0.50 12.54 -5.16
N LYS A 106 -1.17 13.21 -6.12
CA LYS A 106 -1.81 12.54 -7.26
C LYS A 106 -0.81 11.77 -8.11
N ARG A 107 0.33 12.37 -8.44
CA ARG A 107 1.39 11.71 -9.23
C ARG A 107 1.95 10.49 -8.51
N LEU A 108 2.20 10.59 -7.21
CA LEU A 108 2.63 9.46 -6.37
C LEU A 108 1.60 8.33 -6.39
N LEU A 109 0.31 8.66 -6.17
CA LEU A 109 -0.76 7.66 -6.16
C LEU A 109 -0.93 6.97 -7.50
N ILE A 110 -0.82 7.70 -8.63
CA ILE A 110 -0.87 7.09 -9.97
C ILE A 110 0.32 6.14 -10.17
N ASN A 111 1.53 6.58 -9.83
CA ASN A 111 2.75 5.77 -9.94
C ASN A 111 2.71 4.51 -9.05
N LEU A 112 1.97 4.54 -7.94
CA LEU A 112 1.73 3.38 -7.08
C LEU A 112 0.59 2.50 -7.61
N LEU A 113 -0.50 3.09 -8.08
CA LEU A 113 -1.69 2.37 -8.54
C LEU A 113 -1.42 1.53 -9.78
N ILE A 114 -0.59 2.01 -10.72
CA ILE A 114 -0.26 1.27 -11.94
C ILE A 114 0.35 -0.12 -11.62
N PRO A 115 1.47 -0.23 -10.89
CA PRO A 115 2.03 -1.53 -10.51
C PRO A 115 1.12 -2.29 -9.54
N LEU A 116 0.41 -1.60 -8.63
CA LEU A 116 -0.52 -2.25 -7.69
C LEU A 116 -1.64 -3.02 -8.42
N VAL A 117 -2.28 -2.37 -9.40
CA VAL A 117 -3.35 -3.00 -10.18
C VAL A 117 -2.79 -4.08 -11.10
N ALA A 118 -1.67 -3.82 -11.79
CA ALA A 118 -1.06 -4.79 -12.69
C ALA A 118 -0.64 -6.07 -11.95
N GLY A 119 0.10 -5.94 -10.84
CA GLY A 119 0.48 -7.07 -9.99
C GLY A 119 -0.74 -7.76 -9.38
N GLY A 120 -1.80 -7.01 -9.06
CA GLY A 120 -2.98 -7.54 -8.37
C GLY A 120 -3.79 -8.42 -9.29
N LEU A 121 -4.00 -7.96 -10.53
CA LEU A 121 -4.62 -8.75 -11.59
C LEU A 121 -3.78 -9.98 -11.92
N PHE A 122 -2.46 -9.85 -12.01
CA PHE A 122 -1.58 -10.97 -12.30
C PHE A 122 -1.59 -12.02 -11.18
N ALA A 123 -1.50 -11.59 -9.92
CA ALA A 123 -1.63 -12.46 -8.75
C ALA A 123 -3.00 -13.17 -8.71
N LEU A 124 -4.09 -12.47 -9.03
CA LEU A 124 -5.42 -13.07 -9.13
C LEU A 124 -5.48 -14.14 -10.23
N MET A 125 -4.90 -13.89 -11.40
CA MET A 125 -4.83 -14.88 -12.48
C MET A 125 -4.08 -16.14 -12.04
N LEU A 126 -2.93 -15.99 -11.36
CA LEU A 126 -2.16 -17.12 -10.85
C LEU A 126 -2.92 -17.91 -9.79
N LEU A 127 -3.61 -17.22 -8.88
CA LEU A 127 -4.45 -17.84 -7.87
C LEU A 127 -5.59 -18.64 -8.51
N LEU A 128 -6.27 -18.11 -9.52
CA LEU A 128 -7.32 -18.81 -10.26
C LEU A 128 -6.80 -20.01 -11.06
N LYS A 129 -5.52 -20.00 -11.46
CA LYS A 129 -4.83 -21.12 -12.13
C LYS A 129 -4.21 -22.12 -11.16
N GLY A 130 -4.26 -21.87 -9.84
CA GLY A 130 -3.73 -22.77 -8.82
C GLY A 130 -2.23 -22.62 -8.52
N PHE A 131 -1.56 -21.60 -9.07
CA PHE A 131 -0.14 -21.31 -8.83
C PHE A 131 0.06 -20.50 -7.54
N VAL A 132 -0.31 -21.08 -6.40
CA VAL A 132 -0.29 -20.36 -5.11
C VAL A 132 1.13 -20.07 -4.61
N GLY A 133 2.08 -20.98 -4.84
CA GLY A 133 3.48 -20.79 -4.46
C GLY A 133 4.17 -19.62 -5.16
N MET A 134 3.64 -19.16 -6.31
CA MET A 134 4.16 -18.00 -7.03
C MET A 134 3.64 -16.66 -6.51
N LEU A 135 2.62 -16.65 -5.63
CA LEU A 135 2.06 -15.39 -5.14
C LEU A 135 3.07 -14.58 -4.31
N PRO A 136 3.81 -15.15 -3.33
CA PRO A 136 4.81 -14.38 -2.59
C PRO A 136 5.86 -13.68 -3.48
N PRO A 137 6.57 -14.37 -4.39
CA PRO A 137 7.57 -13.71 -5.23
C PRO A 137 6.96 -12.70 -6.20
N VAL A 138 5.76 -12.94 -6.72
CA VAL A 138 5.06 -11.98 -7.59
C VAL A 138 4.67 -10.73 -6.82
N THR A 139 4.13 -10.86 -5.62
CA THR A 139 3.78 -9.69 -4.80
C THR A 139 5.01 -8.87 -4.41
N LEU A 140 6.15 -9.51 -4.13
CA LEU A 140 7.43 -8.81 -3.91
C LEU A 140 7.97 -8.15 -5.17
N LEU A 141 7.77 -8.74 -6.35
CA LEU A 141 8.24 -8.17 -7.60
C LEU A 141 7.49 -6.89 -7.99
N PHE A 142 6.17 -6.84 -7.74
CA PHE A 142 5.35 -5.67 -8.07
C PHE A 142 5.26 -4.62 -6.95
N TYR A 143 5.39 -5.03 -5.68
CA TYR A 143 5.15 -4.16 -4.52
C TYR A 143 6.29 -4.13 -3.48
N GLY A 144 7.39 -4.85 -3.73
CA GLY A 144 8.59 -4.87 -2.88
C GLY A 144 9.54 -3.72 -3.15
#